data_AF-A0A842PR25-F1
#
_entry.id   AF-A0A842PR25-F1
#
_cell.length_a   1.000
_cell.length_b   1.000
_cell.length_c   1.000
_cell.angle_alpha   90.00
_cell.angle_beta   90.00
_cell.angle_gamma   90.00
#
_symmetry.space_group_name_H-M   'P 1'
#
loop_
_entity.id
_entity.type
_entity.pdbx_description
1 polymer ?
#
loop_
_entity_poly.entity_id
_entity_poly.type
_entity_poly.pdbx_seq_one_letter_code
_entity_poly.pdbx_strand_id
1 'polypeptide(L)'
;MNHKQSHFNRRTVLRTAAGLSVGGLAGCLNGSGETGDGTTTPNDDSDEQGILRQVAVEGTELVVELGSAADVDQLNLIQPNGELFGSREVAAGVRQVSFEIGTAYDPGEYRILAVHGEETVAETSVEIRPQLEIVAVGLFRNNPDKPWDAVYGESETNRIQNAEACVSVHNSGTGPDAAVSLQFSGDIPNPIEDPRNSGLYDADKVTIPPSETRDLFSSSLPFGAHVGNDGMGCIVEKNTGEFSVLVGSRVFAKKISERFTVEYSGSDVMRDCSITINRR
;
A
#
# COMPACT_ATOMS: atom_id res chain seq x y z
N MET A 1 -11.82 16.29 60.21
CA MET A 1 -10.62 16.14 61.06
C MET A 1 -9.47 15.59 60.22
N ASN A 2 -8.22 15.92 60.53
CA ASN A 2 -7.01 15.27 59.95
C ASN A 2 -6.91 13.82 60.48
N HIS A 3 -6.02 12.91 60.08
CA HIS A 3 -4.75 12.90 59.32
C HIS A 3 -4.53 11.42 58.87
N LYS A 4 -3.74 10.96 57.89
CA LYS A 4 -2.59 11.46 57.08
C LYS A 4 -2.89 11.19 55.58
N GLN A 5 -2.07 11.37 54.52
CA GLN A 5 -0.62 11.35 54.26
C GLN A 5 0.09 9.97 54.39
N SER A 6 0.29 9.27 53.27
CA SER A 6 1.28 8.20 53.14
C SER A 6 2.58 8.76 52.56
N HIS A 7 3.73 8.32 53.06
CA HIS A 7 5.03 8.92 52.76
C HIS A 7 5.86 8.06 51.79
N PHE A 8 6.18 8.59 50.61
CA PHE A 8 7.29 8.07 49.81
C PHE A 8 8.62 8.32 50.54
N ASN A 9 9.43 7.28 50.76
CA ASN A 9 10.75 7.45 51.37
C ASN A 9 11.83 6.52 50.76
N ARG A 10 12.58 7.11 49.83
CA ARG A 10 14.05 6.99 49.62
C ARG A 10 14.78 5.65 49.85
N ARG A 11 15.46 5.24 48.76
CA ARG A 11 16.82 4.64 48.72
C ARG A 11 17.07 3.34 49.50
N THR A 12 17.26 2.26 48.74
CA THR A 12 18.35 1.30 49.00
C THR A 12 19.35 1.38 47.85
N VAL A 13 20.64 1.53 48.17
CA VAL A 13 21.74 1.45 47.21
C VAL A 13 22.58 0.24 47.59
N LEU A 14 22.77 -0.69 46.66
CA LEU A 14 23.81 -1.72 46.76
C LEU A 14 24.66 -1.71 45.50
N ARG A 15 25.95 -1.39 45.68
CA ARG A 15 26.99 -1.58 44.68
C ARG A 15 27.57 -2.98 44.89
N THR A 16 27.66 -3.77 43.83
CA THR A 16 28.66 -4.84 43.71
C THR A 16 29.24 -4.74 42.32
N ALA A 17 30.58 -4.70 42.22
CA ALA A 17 31.29 -4.65 40.97
C ALA A 17 32.40 -5.71 40.99
N ALA A 18 32.48 -6.50 39.93
CA ALA A 18 33.60 -7.37 39.61
C ALA A 18 33.74 -7.40 38.08
N GLY A 19 34.92 -7.05 37.58
CA GLY A 19 35.31 -7.28 36.18
C GLY A 19 35.98 -8.66 36.04
N LEU A 20 36.69 -8.94 34.94
CA LEU A 20 36.90 -8.15 33.72
C LEU A 20 37.53 -9.08 32.67
N SER A 21 37.03 -9.11 31.43
CA SER A 21 37.79 -9.59 30.28
C SER A 21 37.23 -9.02 28.98
N VAL A 22 38.08 -8.89 27.96
CA VAL A 22 37.82 -8.10 26.75
C VAL A 22 37.45 -8.99 25.57
N GLY A 23 36.37 -8.64 24.87
CA GLY A 23 36.03 -9.14 23.54
C GLY A 23 35.54 -7.97 22.70
N GLY A 24 36.42 -7.36 21.92
CA GLY A 24 36.09 -6.18 21.13
C GLY A 24 35.60 -6.53 19.73
N LEU A 25 34.37 -6.12 19.41
CA LEU A 25 33.91 -5.93 18.04
C LEU A 25 33.32 -4.53 17.93
N ALA A 26 33.89 -3.71 17.05
CA ALA A 26 33.32 -2.42 16.69
C ALA A 26 32.25 -2.65 15.62
N GLY A 27 30.99 -2.41 15.98
CA GLY A 27 29.88 -2.25 15.03
C GLY A 27 29.30 -0.85 15.23
N CYS A 28 29.42 0.01 14.22
CA CYS A 28 28.94 1.38 14.33
C CYS A 28 27.42 1.42 14.44
N LEU A 29 26.90 2.38 15.22
CA LEU A 29 25.54 2.84 14.98
C LEU A 29 25.49 3.44 13.57
N ASN A 30 24.48 3.08 12.79
CA ASN A 30 23.77 4.09 12.03
C ASN A 30 22.29 3.71 11.99
N GLY A 31 21.40 4.67 12.26
CA GLY A 31 19.97 4.46 12.15
C GLY A 31 19.53 4.76 10.72
N SER A 32 19.12 3.74 9.98
CA SER A 32 18.32 3.89 8.76
C SER A 32 16.86 3.65 9.12
N GLY A 33 16.06 4.72 9.16
CA GLY A 33 14.61 4.56 9.04
C GLY A 33 14.28 4.07 7.64
N GLU A 34 13.27 3.21 7.51
CA GLU A 34 12.86 2.65 6.23
C GLU A 34 12.13 3.71 5.38
N THR A 35 12.90 4.52 4.65
CA THR A 35 12.40 5.23 3.47
C THR A 35 12.02 4.20 2.42
N GLY A 36 10.79 4.29 1.89
CA GLY A 36 10.25 3.31 0.96
C GLY A 36 11.10 3.15 -0.30
N ASP A 37 11.21 1.92 -0.79
CA ASP A 37 12.02 1.53 -1.95
C ASP A 37 11.33 1.92 -3.27
N GLY A 38 11.23 3.23 -3.53
CA GLY A 38 10.72 3.75 -4.78
C GLY A 38 11.61 3.32 -5.94
N THR A 39 11.02 2.76 -7.01
CA THR A 39 11.81 2.20 -8.11
C THR A 39 12.57 3.30 -8.85
N THR A 40 13.87 3.41 -8.56
CA THR A 40 14.79 4.29 -9.28
C THR A 40 15.25 3.62 -10.57
N THR A 41 15.22 4.34 -11.68
CA THR A 41 15.91 3.92 -12.90
C THR A 41 17.26 4.66 -12.95
N PRO A 42 18.40 3.98 -12.78
CA PRO A 42 19.70 4.58 -13.03
C PRO A 42 19.80 4.97 -14.51
N ASN A 43 20.14 6.22 -14.76
CA ASN A 43 20.30 6.73 -16.13
C ASN A 43 21.58 6.13 -16.76
N ASP A 44 21.57 5.82 -18.07
CA ASP A 44 22.77 5.23 -18.73
C ASP A 44 23.97 6.21 -18.72
N ASP A 45 23.69 7.53 -18.71
CA ASP A 45 24.63 8.62 -18.38
C ASP A 45 24.95 8.65 -16.86
N SER A 46 25.40 7.53 -16.32
CA SER A 46 25.61 7.28 -14.88
C SER A 46 26.85 7.95 -14.26
N ASP A 47 27.30 9.08 -14.81
CA ASP A 47 28.17 10.00 -14.09
C ASP A 47 27.35 10.76 -13.02
N GLU A 48 27.86 10.88 -11.79
CA GLU A 48 27.20 11.64 -10.69
C GLU A 48 26.99 13.14 -11.00
N GLN A 49 27.40 13.59 -12.18
CA GLN A 49 27.44 14.97 -12.67
C GLN A 49 26.39 15.26 -13.76
N GLY A 50 25.62 14.25 -14.20
CA GLY A 50 24.58 14.40 -15.23
C GLY A 50 23.48 15.40 -14.88
N ILE A 51 22.88 16.00 -15.92
CA ILE A 51 21.82 17.03 -15.77
C ILE A 51 20.56 16.44 -15.13
N LEU A 52 20.16 15.25 -15.56
CA LEU A 52 19.03 14.47 -15.04
C LEU A 52 19.60 13.30 -14.22
N ARG A 53 19.78 13.50 -12.91
CA ARG A 53 20.49 12.53 -12.03
C ARG A 53 19.66 11.30 -11.72
N GLN A 54 18.38 11.50 -11.44
CA GLN A 54 17.44 10.46 -11.03
C GLN A 54 16.04 10.84 -11.51
N VAL A 55 15.31 9.86 -12.04
CA VAL A 55 13.87 9.94 -12.22
C VAL A 55 13.24 8.77 -11.48
N ALA A 56 12.21 9.06 -10.71
CA ALA A 56 11.44 8.09 -9.94
C ALA A 56 9.97 8.53 -9.86
N VAL A 57 9.10 7.65 -9.38
CA VAL A 57 7.70 7.97 -9.12
C VAL A 57 7.43 7.80 -7.63
N GLU A 58 7.01 8.88 -6.97
CA GLU A 58 6.77 8.95 -5.53
C GLU A 58 5.28 9.25 -5.30
N GLY A 59 4.55 8.31 -4.69
CA GLY A 59 3.11 8.47 -4.46
C GLY A 59 2.32 8.51 -5.77
N THR A 60 1.98 9.72 -6.24
CA THR A 60 1.37 9.98 -7.56
C THR A 60 2.07 11.08 -8.37
N GLU A 61 3.28 11.47 -7.96
CA GLU A 61 4.12 12.43 -8.68
C GLU A 61 5.31 11.72 -9.32
N LEU A 62 5.60 12.02 -10.60
CA LEU A 62 6.91 11.75 -11.17
C LEU A 62 7.88 12.84 -10.69
N VAL A 63 8.97 12.41 -10.07
CA VAL A 63 10.00 13.26 -9.47
C VAL A 63 11.27 13.18 -10.30
N VAL A 64 11.83 14.34 -10.65
CA VAL A 64 13.11 14.48 -11.35
C VAL A 64 14.10 15.18 -10.44
N GLU A 65 15.20 14.52 -10.09
CA GLU A 65 16.36 15.17 -9.48
C GLU A 65 17.31 15.73 -10.54
N LEU A 66 17.73 16.97 -10.34
CA LEU A 66 18.62 17.70 -11.23
C LEU A 66 20.06 17.74 -10.70
N GLY A 67 21.00 17.83 -11.64
CA GLY A 67 22.42 18.05 -11.39
C GLY A 67 22.74 19.44 -10.83
N SER A 68 23.94 19.93 -11.14
CA SER A 68 24.21 21.36 -11.05
C SER A 68 23.39 22.10 -12.11
N ALA A 69 22.17 22.53 -11.75
CA ALA A 69 21.20 23.21 -12.61
C ALA A 69 21.64 24.65 -12.99
N ALA A 70 22.72 24.74 -13.76
CA ALA A 70 23.23 25.98 -14.35
C ALA A 70 22.62 26.26 -15.73
N ASP A 71 22.31 25.19 -16.50
CA ASP A 71 22.00 25.24 -17.93
C ASP A 71 20.69 24.49 -18.28
N VAL A 72 19.64 24.65 -17.48
CA VAL A 72 18.28 24.14 -17.76
C VAL A 72 17.24 25.20 -17.40
N ASP A 73 16.40 25.56 -18.37
CA ASP A 73 15.31 26.52 -18.18
C ASP A 73 13.96 25.82 -17.95
N GLN A 74 13.79 24.63 -18.54
CA GLN A 74 12.51 23.92 -18.57
C GLN A 74 12.69 22.39 -18.65
N LEU A 75 11.83 21.65 -17.96
CA LEU A 75 11.60 20.22 -18.19
C LEU A 75 10.30 20.02 -18.96
N ASN A 76 10.31 19.09 -19.92
CA ASN A 76 9.13 18.59 -20.62
C ASN A 76 8.98 17.09 -20.37
N LEU A 77 7.79 16.67 -19.93
CA LEU A 77 7.40 15.27 -19.79
C LEU A 77 6.56 14.87 -21.00
N ILE A 78 7.04 13.88 -21.75
CA ILE A 78 6.39 13.32 -22.95
C ILE A 78 5.80 11.96 -22.58
N GLN A 79 4.53 11.73 -22.92
CA GLN A 79 3.82 10.47 -22.62
C GLN A 79 4.04 9.41 -23.71
N PRO A 80 3.68 8.12 -23.47
CA PRO A 80 4.05 7.01 -24.38
C PRO A 80 3.52 7.12 -25.81
N ASN A 81 2.50 7.95 -26.07
CA ASN A 81 1.99 8.21 -27.41
C ASN A 81 2.81 9.26 -28.21
N GLY A 82 3.79 9.92 -27.57
CA GLY A 82 4.64 10.96 -28.15
C GLY A 82 4.20 12.40 -27.92
N GLU A 83 3.05 12.63 -27.29
CA GLU A 83 2.54 13.97 -26.95
C GLU A 83 3.13 14.52 -25.64
N LEU A 84 3.10 15.84 -25.49
CA LEU A 84 3.50 16.53 -24.26
C LEU A 84 2.46 16.30 -23.15
N PHE A 85 2.83 15.58 -22.09
CA PHE A 85 2.05 15.43 -20.87
C PHE A 85 2.01 16.75 -20.08
N GLY A 86 3.15 17.44 -20.02
CA GLY A 86 3.24 18.76 -19.39
C GLY A 86 4.67 19.29 -19.31
N SER A 87 4.78 20.54 -18.85
CA SER A 87 6.04 21.28 -18.73
C SER A 87 6.22 21.87 -17.33
N ARG A 88 7.47 22.12 -16.94
CA ARG A 88 7.85 22.80 -15.70
C ARG A 88 9.05 23.72 -15.96
N GLU A 89 8.93 25.00 -15.63
CA GLU A 89 10.07 25.92 -15.59
C GLU A 89 11.01 25.54 -14.43
N VAL A 90 12.32 25.65 -14.65
CA VAL A 90 13.37 25.34 -13.67
C VAL A 90 13.99 26.65 -13.19
N ALA A 91 13.63 27.07 -11.97
CA ALA A 91 14.23 28.26 -11.37
C ALA A 91 15.69 27.99 -10.94
N ALA A 92 16.56 28.98 -11.07
CA ALA A 92 17.98 28.85 -10.73
C ALA A 92 18.20 28.34 -9.29
N GLY A 93 18.91 27.21 -9.16
CA GLY A 93 19.19 26.55 -7.87
C GLY A 93 18.14 25.52 -7.42
N VAL A 94 17.05 25.31 -8.18
CA VAL A 94 16.16 24.15 -8.00
C VAL A 94 16.93 22.86 -8.28
N ARG A 95 16.67 21.82 -7.47
CA ARG A 95 17.26 20.48 -7.61
C ARG A 95 16.26 19.35 -7.77
N GLN A 96 14.98 19.63 -7.60
CA GLN A 96 13.90 18.64 -7.65
C GLN A 96 12.70 19.30 -8.32
N VAL A 97 12.12 18.63 -9.31
CA VAL A 97 10.96 19.10 -10.07
C VAL A 97 9.98 17.95 -10.19
N SER A 98 8.68 18.21 -10.01
CA SER A 98 7.67 17.16 -10.03
C SER A 98 6.49 17.41 -10.98
N PHE A 99 5.94 16.30 -11.47
CA PHE A 99 4.79 16.21 -12.35
C PHE A 99 3.74 15.29 -11.70
N GLU A 100 2.61 15.84 -11.26
CA GLU A 100 1.46 15.03 -10.85
C GLU A 100 0.97 14.20 -12.04
N ILE A 101 1.15 12.88 -11.97
CA ILE A 101 0.62 11.91 -12.93
C ILE A 101 -0.68 11.27 -12.43
N GLY A 102 -0.97 11.37 -11.12
CA GLY A 102 -2.20 10.89 -10.53
C GLY A 102 -2.39 9.39 -10.69
N THR A 103 -3.59 9.00 -11.12
CA THR A 103 -4.02 7.61 -11.36
C THR A 103 -4.91 7.56 -12.61
N ALA A 104 -4.56 8.36 -13.61
CA ALA A 104 -5.34 8.55 -14.85
C ALA A 104 -4.39 8.96 -15.99
N TYR A 105 -3.44 8.08 -16.29
CA TYR A 105 -2.36 8.27 -17.25
C TYR A 105 -2.21 7.00 -18.11
N ASP A 106 -1.57 7.10 -19.28
CA ASP A 106 -1.35 5.97 -20.20
C ASP A 106 -0.07 5.21 -19.81
N PRO A 107 -0.12 3.90 -19.45
CA PRO A 107 1.03 3.21 -18.86
C PRO A 107 2.06 2.72 -19.91
N GLY A 108 3.31 3.20 -19.80
CA GLY A 108 4.43 2.85 -20.68
C GLY A 108 5.64 3.75 -20.49
N GLU A 109 6.49 3.86 -21.51
CA GLU A 109 7.68 4.73 -21.52
C GLU A 109 7.31 6.21 -21.54
N TYR A 110 7.62 6.92 -20.46
CA TYR A 110 7.62 8.38 -20.41
C TYR A 110 9.02 8.92 -20.66
N ARG A 111 9.14 10.02 -21.41
CA ARG A 111 10.44 10.65 -21.72
C ARG A 111 10.52 12.04 -21.10
N ILE A 112 11.63 12.34 -20.43
CA ILE A 112 11.89 13.61 -19.75
C ILE A 112 12.96 14.33 -20.57
N LEU A 113 12.62 15.50 -21.10
CA LEU A 113 13.53 16.36 -21.87
C LEU A 113 13.90 17.59 -21.03
N ALA A 114 15.18 17.80 -20.77
CA ALA A 114 15.71 19.05 -20.23
C ALA A 114 16.03 20.01 -21.37
N VAL A 115 15.55 21.24 -21.29
CA VAL A 115 15.65 22.26 -22.35
C VAL A 115 16.30 23.54 -21.83
N HIS A 116 17.17 24.12 -22.64
CA HIS A 116 17.71 25.47 -22.46
C HIS A 116 17.53 26.26 -23.77
N GLY A 117 16.86 27.41 -23.69
CA GLY A 117 16.36 28.12 -24.87
C GLY A 117 15.43 27.27 -25.73
N GLU A 118 15.90 26.91 -26.94
CA GLU A 118 15.18 26.04 -27.88
C GLU A 118 15.84 24.64 -28.02
N GLU A 119 16.95 24.37 -27.31
CA GLU A 119 17.75 23.16 -27.45
C GLU A 119 17.51 22.17 -26.31
N THR A 120 17.38 20.87 -26.63
CA THR A 120 17.32 19.80 -25.62
C THR A 120 18.74 19.44 -25.19
N VAL A 121 19.06 19.68 -23.92
CA VAL A 121 20.39 19.50 -23.34
C VAL A 121 20.58 18.14 -22.66
N ALA A 122 19.49 17.46 -22.28
CA ALA A 122 19.49 16.08 -21.83
C ALA A 122 18.13 15.41 -22.06
N GLU A 123 18.12 14.09 -22.27
CA GLU A 123 16.93 13.26 -22.38
C GLU A 123 17.10 12.00 -21.51
N THR A 124 16.02 11.52 -20.89
CA THR A 124 15.96 10.21 -20.24
C THR A 124 14.57 9.61 -20.39
N SER A 125 14.43 8.30 -20.15
CA SER A 125 13.17 7.56 -20.22
C SER A 125 12.93 6.77 -18.94
N VAL A 126 11.66 6.62 -18.56
CA VAL A 126 11.24 5.80 -17.41
C VAL A 126 9.94 5.06 -17.76
N GLU A 127 9.89 3.75 -17.52
CA GLU A 127 8.63 3.01 -17.62
C GLU A 127 7.73 3.39 -16.44
N ILE A 128 6.52 3.86 -16.70
CA ILE A 128 5.49 4.09 -15.68
C ILE A 128 4.35 3.10 -15.88
N ARG A 129 4.35 1.99 -15.13
CA ARG A 129 3.29 0.97 -15.19
C ARG A 129 3.01 0.37 -13.81
N PRO A 130 1.74 0.24 -13.38
CA PRO A 130 1.42 -0.48 -12.15
C PRO A 130 1.45 -2.00 -12.41
N GLN A 131 1.80 -2.78 -11.39
CA GLN A 131 1.73 -4.24 -11.39
C GLN A 131 1.08 -4.72 -10.10
N LEU A 132 -0.26 -4.70 -10.09
CA LEU A 132 -1.07 -5.01 -8.91
C LEU A 132 -1.23 -6.51 -8.68
N GLU A 133 -1.05 -6.94 -7.44
CA GLU A 133 -1.20 -8.32 -6.97
C GLU A 133 -2.04 -8.34 -5.68
N ILE A 134 -3.07 -9.21 -5.62
CA ILE A 134 -3.83 -9.44 -4.38
C ILE A 134 -3.02 -10.45 -3.54
N VAL A 135 -2.40 -9.98 -2.46
CA VAL A 135 -1.47 -10.79 -1.66
C VAL A 135 -2.13 -11.48 -0.46
N ALA A 136 -3.18 -10.90 0.12
CA ALA A 136 -3.89 -11.48 1.25
C ALA A 136 -5.35 -10.98 1.38
N VAL A 137 -6.17 -11.76 2.08
CA VAL A 137 -7.48 -11.35 2.60
C VAL A 137 -7.42 -11.39 4.13
N GLY A 138 -7.72 -10.27 4.77
CA GLY A 138 -7.78 -10.15 6.23
C GLY A 138 -9.21 -10.06 6.74
N LEU A 139 -9.45 -10.60 7.93
CA LEU A 139 -10.71 -10.46 8.68
C LEU A 139 -10.38 -9.93 10.08
N PHE A 140 -11.26 -9.11 10.68
CA PHE A 140 -11.06 -8.61 12.05
C PHE A 140 -10.65 -9.72 13.04
N ARG A 141 -11.40 -10.83 13.01
CA ARG A 141 -11.18 -12.00 13.90
C ARG A 141 -9.82 -12.71 13.73
N ASN A 142 -9.12 -12.48 12.62
CA ASN A 142 -7.84 -13.11 12.27
C ASN A 142 -6.66 -12.11 12.27
N ASN A 143 -6.95 -10.83 12.05
CA ASN A 143 -5.96 -9.77 11.87
C ASN A 143 -6.35 -8.53 12.69
N PRO A 144 -6.55 -8.66 14.02
CA PRO A 144 -7.10 -7.58 14.85
C PRO A 144 -6.21 -6.33 14.90
N ASP A 145 -4.92 -6.48 14.61
CA ASP A 145 -3.92 -5.39 14.64
C ASP A 145 -4.02 -4.41 13.46
N LYS A 146 -4.88 -4.67 12.46
CA LYS A 146 -5.20 -3.71 11.39
C LYS A 146 -6.09 -2.57 11.93
N PRO A 147 -6.14 -1.38 11.29
CA PRO A 147 -6.80 -0.19 11.84
C PRO A 147 -8.34 -0.20 11.70
N TRP A 148 -9.02 -1.31 12.03
CA TRP A 148 -10.47 -1.50 11.84
C TRP A 148 -11.31 -0.39 12.47
N ASP A 149 -11.10 -0.07 13.74
CA ASP A 149 -11.87 0.95 14.47
C ASP A 149 -11.64 2.37 13.92
N ALA A 150 -10.51 2.62 13.26
CA ALA A 150 -10.21 3.89 12.60
C ALA A 150 -10.83 4.00 11.18
N VAL A 151 -11.31 2.88 10.62
CA VAL A 151 -11.99 2.82 9.32
C VAL A 151 -13.51 2.71 9.49
N TYR A 152 -13.97 1.69 10.22
CA TYR A 152 -15.41 1.42 10.42
C TYR A 152 -16.01 2.17 11.61
N GLY A 153 -15.17 2.71 12.51
CA GLY A 153 -15.57 3.32 13.78
C GLY A 153 -15.62 2.30 14.93
N GLU A 154 -15.50 2.77 16.17
CA GLU A 154 -15.63 1.92 17.37
C GLU A 154 -17.03 1.26 17.41
N SER A 155 -17.07 -0.08 17.41
CA SER A 155 -18.32 -0.84 17.53
C SER A 155 -18.48 -1.40 18.94
N GLU A 156 -19.47 -0.91 19.70
CA GLU A 156 -19.84 -1.46 21.04
C GLU A 156 -20.23 -2.95 21.00
N THR A 157 -20.43 -3.54 19.82
CA THR A 157 -20.65 -4.99 19.69
C THR A 157 -19.87 -5.58 18.51
N ASN A 158 -19.07 -6.61 18.77
CA ASN A 158 -18.27 -7.38 17.79
C ASN A 158 -19.09 -8.08 16.68
N ARG A 159 -20.40 -7.81 16.59
CA ARG A 159 -21.40 -8.49 15.76
C ARG A 159 -21.30 -8.12 14.28
N ILE A 160 -20.81 -6.92 13.98
CA ILE A 160 -20.50 -6.45 12.62
C ILE A 160 -18.99 -6.63 12.39
N GLN A 161 -18.16 -6.18 13.33
CA GLN A 161 -16.70 -6.36 13.37
C GLN A 161 -16.22 -7.76 12.92
N ASN A 162 -16.77 -8.85 13.50
CA ASN A 162 -16.37 -10.21 13.12
C ASN A 162 -16.69 -10.61 11.66
N ALA A 163 -17.38 -9.78 10.89
CA ALA A 163 -17.68 -9.94 9.46
C ALA A 163 -16.96 -8.92 8.55
N GLU A 164 -16.26 -7.93 9.13
CA GLU A 164 -15.46 -6.97 8.39
C GLU A 164 -14.26 -7.65 7.73
N ALA A 165 -13.99 -7.26 6.49
CA ALA A 165 -12.96 -7.82 5.65
C ALA A 165 -12.12 -6.72 5.01
N CYS A 166 -10.84 -6.99 4.81
CA CYS A 166 -9.94 -6.19 4.02
C CYS A 166 -9.18 -7.05 3.02
N VAL A 167 -8.71 -6.45 1.93
CA VAL A 167 -7.89 -7.12 0.92
C VAL A 167 -6.59 -6.36 0.77
N SER A 168 -5.48 -7.01 1.09
CA SER A 168 -4.16 -6.43 0.94
C SER A 168 -3.72 -6.59 -0.52
N VAL A 169 -3.53 -5.47 -1.21
CA VAL A 169 -3.06 -5.40 -2.60
C VAL A 169 -1.69 -4.73 -2.62
N HIS A 170 -0.72 -5.41 -3.22
CA HIS A 170 0.64 -4.90 -3.44
C HIS A 170 0.77 -4.39 -4.88
N ASN A 171 1.55 -3.33 -5.08
CA ASN A 171 1.96 -2.86 -6.39
C ASN A 171 3.46 -3.06 -6.56
N SER A 172 3.83 -4.05 -7.38
CA SER A 172 5.24 -4.34 -7.73
C SER A 172 5.71 -3.59 -8.97
N GLY A 173 4.90 -2.64 -9.48
CA GLY A 173 5.21 -1.81 -10.64
C GLY A 173 5.71 -0.42 -10.27
N THR A 174 6.28 0.26 -11.27
CA THR A 174 6.87 1.60 -11.18
C THR A 174 5.85 2.74 -11.18
N GLY A 175 4.63 2.48 -11.64
CA GLY A 175 3.55 3.46 -11.69
C GLY A 175 2.45 3.20 -10.64
N PRO A 176 1.77 4.23 -10.13
CA PRO A 176 0.65 4.09 -9.21
C PRO A 176 -0.63 3.60 -9.93
N ASP A 177 -1.52 2.97 -9.19
CA ASP A 177 -2.90 2.72 -9.63
C ASP A 177 -3.90 3.22 -8.59
N ALA A 178 -5.19 3.11 -8.87
CA ALA A 178 -6.22 3.16 -7.85
C ALA A 178 -7.16 1.96 -7.98
N ALA A 179 -7.38 1.25 -6.87
CA ALA A 179 -8.47 0.30 -6.78
C ALA A 179 -9.80 1.07 -6.82
N VAL A 180 -10.67 0.74 -7.78
CA VAL A 180 -11.99 1.38 -8.01
C VAL A 180 -13.17 0.43 -7.80
N SER A 181 -12.91 -0.86 -7.60
CA SER A 181 -13.93 -1.82 -7.14
C SER A 181 -13.31 -2.97 -6.35
N LEU A 182 -14.03 -3.49 -5.37
CA LEU A 182 -13.69 -4.70 -4.61
C LEU A 182 -14.88 -5.66 -4.58
N GLN A 183 -14.68 -6.91 -4.99
CA GLN A 183 -15.72 -7.93 -5.12
C GLN A 183 -15.25 -9.30 -4.62
N PHE A 184 -16.19 -10.13 -4.19
CA PHE A 184 -15.92 -11.47 -3.66
C PHE A 184 -16.93 -12.48 -4.24
N SER A 185 -16.48 -13.64 -4.71
CA SER A 185 -17.33 -14.69 -5.30
C SER A 185 -16.88 -16.10 -4.92
N GLY A 186 -17.76 -17.10 -5.09
CA GLY A 186 -17.48 -18.50 -4.73
C GLY A 186 -17.90 -18.87 -3.31
N ASP A 187 -17.18 -19.81 -2.70
CA ASP A 187 -17.57 -20.54 -1.48
C ASP A 187 -17.39 -19.73 -0.18
N ILE A 188 -18.13 -18.64 -0.06
CA ILE A 188 -18.20 -17.78 1.14
C ILE A 188 -19.65 -17.62 1.62
N PRO A 189 -19.88 -17.13 2.85
CA PRO A 189 -21.21 -16.89 3.37
C PRO A 189 -22.00 -15.89 2.54
N ASN A 190 -21.36 -14.84 2.04
CA ASN A 190 -22.04 -13.71 1.42
C ASN A 190 -21.30 -13.27 0.14
N PRO A 191 -21.37 -14.05 -0.96
CA PRO A 191 -20.74 -13.69 -2.24
C PRO A 191 -21.45 -12.49 -2.87
N ILE A 192 -20.67 -11.49 -3.25
CA ILE A 192 -21.14 -10.20 -3.75
C ILE A 192 -20.31 -9.82 -4.98
N GLU A 193 -20.82 -10.25 -6.13
CA GLU A 193 -20.25 -9.99 -7.47
C GLU A 193 -20.65 -8.61 -8.01
N ASP A 194 -21.76 -8.05 -7.52
CA ASP A 194 -22.26 -6.71 -7.84
C ASP A 194 -22.55 -5.97 -6.51
N PRO A 195 -21.53 -5.41 -5.83
CA PRO A 195 -21.70 -4.67 -4.60
C PRO A 195 -22.46 -3.36 -4.84
N ARG A 196 -23.07 -2.83 -3.78
CA ARG A 196 -23.50 -1.42 -3.81
C ARG A 196 -22.26 -0.53 -3.84
N ASN A 197 -22.28 0.48 -4.71
CA ASN A 197 -21.15 1.36 -4.99
C ASN A 197 -19.92 0.55 -5.48
N SER A 198 -18.70 0.95 -5.10
CA SER A 198 -17.45 0.26 -5.45
C SER A 198 -17.25 -1.09 -4.72
N GLY A 199 -17.98 -1.36 -3.64
CA GLY A 199 -17.66 -2.44 -2.69
C GLY A 199 -16.47 -2.14 -1.76
N LEU A 200 -15.81 -0.99 -1.94
CA LEU A 200 -14.86 -0.41 -0.99
C LEU A 200 -15.63 0.31 0.13
N TYR A 201 -15.04 0.42 1.32
CA TYR A 201 -15.61 1.17 2.44
C TYR A 201 -15.26 2.65 2.38
N ASP A 202 -16.28 3.51 2.46
CA ASP A 202 -16.25 4.99 2.44
C ASP A 202 -15.32 5.63 1.40
N ALA A 203 -15.12 4.95 0.25
CA ALA A 203 -14.20 5.37 -0.79
C ALA A 203 -14.68 4.98 -2.20
N ASP A 204 -14.70 5.97 -3.11
CA ASP A 204 -14.89 5.72 -4.55
C ASP A 204 -13.65 5.05 -5.16
N LYS A 205 -12.46 5.32 -4.61
CA LYS A 205 -11.19 4.71 -5.00
C LYS A 205 -10.17 4.71 -3.86
N VAL A 206 -9.21 3.78 -3.88
CA VAL A 206 -8.02 3.77 -3.01
C VAL A 206 -6.76 3.77 -3.87
N THR A 207 -5.92 4.80 -3.75
CA THR A 207 -4.63 4.88 -4.44
C THR A 207 -3.63 3.86 -3.90
N ILE A 208 -2.94 3.14 -4.80
CA ILE A 208 -1.88 2.19 -4.51
C ILE A 208 -0.61 2.70 -5.21
N PRO A 209 0.31 3.37 -4.48
CA PRO A 209 1.58 3.87 -5.02
C PRO A 209 2.48 2.73 -5.55
N PRO A 210 3.53 3.03 -6.35
CA PRO A 210 4.54 2.04 -6.71
C PRO A 210 5.29 1.51 -5.48
N SER A 211 5.78 0.27 -5.57
CA SER A 211 6.42 -0.52 -4.48
C SER A 211 5.59 -0.73 -3.20
N GLU A 212 4.41 -0.13 -3.06
CA GLU A 212 3.64 -0.12 -1.80
C GLU A 212 2.56 -1.21 -1.73
N THR A 213 2.13 -1.49 -0.50
CA THR A 213 0.95 -2.32 -0.21
C THR A 213 -0.15 -1.47 0.43
N ARG A 214 -1.40 -1.73 0.06
CA ARG A 214 -2.59 -1.06 0.61
C ARG A 214 -3.67 -2.07 1.01
N ASP A 215 -4.35 -1.78 2.11
CA ASP A 215 -5.55 -2.50 2.52
C ASP A 215 -6.80 -1.87 1.92
N LEU A 216 -7.54 -2.66 1.15
CA LEU A 216 -8.84 -2.31 0.59
C LEU A 216 -9.93 -2.84 1.54
N PHE A 217 -10.52 -1.96 2.34
CA PHE A 217 -11.59 -2.31 3.27
C PHE A 217 -12.93 -2.48 2.54
N SER A 218 -13.71 -3.48 2.93
CA SER A 218 -14.94 -3.89 2.25
C SER A 218 -16.19 -3.29 2.88
N SER A 219 -17.06 -2.68 2.06
CA SER A 219 -18.41 -2.26 2.48
C SER A 219 -19.47 -3.37 2.42
N SER A 220 -19.09 -4.60 2.02
CA SER A 220 -20.05 -5.65 1.64
C SER A 220 -20.18 -6.82 2.63
N LEU A 221 -19.29 -6.92 3.64
CA LEU A 221 -19.30 -7.96 4.68
C LEU A 221 -19.40 -9.41 4.12
N PRO A 222 -18.44 -9.85 3.29
CA PRO A 222 -18.50 -11.14 2.58
C PRO A 222 -18.45 -12.39 3.48
N PHE A 223 -18.02 -12.24 4.74
CA PHE A 223 -17.99 -13.30 5.76
C PHE A 223 -19.05 -13.08 6.87
N GLY A 224 -20.05 -12.23 6.59
CA GLY A 224 -21.21 -12.03 7.46
C GLY A 224 -22.13 -13.25 7.52
N ALA A 225 -23.08 -13.24 8.46
CA ALA A 225 -24.12 -14.27 8.48
C ALA A 225 -25.07 -14.09 7.29
N HIS A 226 -25.16 -15.11 6.44
CA HIS A 226 -25.99 -15.12 5.23
C HIS A 226 -27.49 -15.00 5.53
N VAL A 227 -28.27 -14.52 4.54
CA VAL A 227 -29.74 -14.40 4.62
C VAL A 227 -30.37 -15.09 3.40
N GLY A 228 -30.40 -16.43 3.44
CA GLY A 228 -30.80 -17.29 2.33
C GLY A 228 -30.32 -18.73 2.52
N ASN A 229 -30.19 -19.49 1.43
CA ASN A 229 -29.68 -20.87 1.42
C ASN A 229 -28.38 -21.04 0.59
N ASP A 230 -27.90 -19.97 -0.07
CA ASP A 230 -26.87 -20.06 -1.12
C ASP A 230 -25.55 -19.42 -0.63
N GLY A 231 -24.71 -20.23 0.01
CA GLY A 231 -23.38 -19.81 0.50
C GLY A 231 -22.72 -20.87 1.36
N MET A 232 -21.39 -20.79 1.52
CA MET A 232 -20.66 -21.68 2.43
C MET A 232 -20.66 -21.11 3.84
N GLY A 233 -21.01 -21.94 4.83
CA GLY A 233 -21.11 -21.55 6.23
C GLY A 233 -20.35 -22.47 7.19
N CYS A 234 -20.26 -22.04 8.44
CA CYS A 234 -19.57 -22.75 9.50
C CYS A 234 -20.29 -24.02 9.96
N ILE A 235 -19.50 -25.04 10.29
CA ILE A 235 -19.95 -26.29 10.94
C ILE A 235 -18.96 -26.66 12.04
N VAL A 236 -19.42 -27.46 13.01
CA VAL A 236 -18.62 -27.88 14.17
C VAL A 236 -17.34 -28.64 13.77
N GLU A 237 -17.44 -29.54 12.79
CA GLU A 237 -16.32 -30.36 12.31
C GLU A 237 -15.34 -29.53 11.44
N LYS A 238 -15.56 -29.51 10.12
CA LYS A 238 -14.75 -28.74 9.16
C LYS A 238 -15.49 -28.60 7.82
N ASN A 239 -15.70 -27.38 7.37
CA ASN A 239 -16.16 -27.06 6.01
C ASN A 239 -15.04 -26.35 5.24
N THR A 240 -14.90 -26.58 3.93
CA THR A 240 -13.82 -26.02 3.11
C THR A 240 -14.27 -25.73 1.70
N GLY A 241 -13.88 -24.57 1.16
CA GLY A 241 -14.24 -24.13 -0.19
C GLY A 241 -13.20 -23.22 -0.85
N GLU A 242 -13.48 -22.81 -2.08
CA GLU A 242 -12.67 -21.86 -2.84
C GLU A 242 -13.47 -20.59 -3.15
N PHE A 243 -12.85 -19.43 -2.93
CA PHE A 243 -13.43 -18.13 -3.27
C PHE A 243 -12.44 -17.27 -4.06
N SER A 244 -12.98 -16.36 -4.87
CA SER A 244 -12.21 -15.41 -5.67
C SER A 244 -12.41 -14.00 -5.13
N VAL A 245 -11.34 -13.22 -5.09
CA VAL A 245 -11.37 -11.78 -4.89
C VAL A 245 -11.06 -11.10 -6.20
N LEU A 246 -11.87 -10.11 -6.58
CA LEU A 246 -11.64 -9.30 -7.78
C LEU A 246 -11.48 -7.83 -7.39
N VAL A 247 -10.39 -7.22 -7.86
CA VAL A 247 -10.06 -5.80 -7.63
C VAL A 247 -9.99 -5.07 -8.97
N GLY A 248 -10.74 -3.98 -9.11
CA GLY A 248 -10.76 -3.16 -10.33
C GLY A 248 -9.62 -2.15 -10.33
N SER A 249 -8.73 -2.25 -11.33
CA SER A 249 -7.69 -1.26 -11.64
C SER A 249 -8.29 -0.07 -12.37
N ARG A 250 -7.84 1.15 -12.03
CA ARG A 250 -8.20 2.37 -12.75
C ARG A 250 -7.37 2.54 -14.01
N VAL A 251 -6.06 2.31 -13.93
CA VAL A 251 -5.10 2.52 -15.04
C VAL A 251 -5.34 1.53 -16.19
N PHE A 252 -5.64 0.27 -15.89
CA PHE A 252 -5.86 -0.75 -16.93
C PHE A 252 -7.33 -0.92 -17.36
N ALA A 253 -8.28 -0.26 -16.68
CA ALA A 253 -9.73 -0.43 -16.84
C ALA A 253 -10.18 -1.92 -16.82
N LYS A 254 -9.51 -2.74 -15.99
CA LYS A 254 -9.66 -4.20 -15.89
C LYS A 254 -9.71 -4.63 -14.42
N LYS A 255 -10.20 -5.84 -14.17
CA LYS A 255 -10.12 -6.47 -12.85
C LYS A 255 -8.92 -7.43 -12.81
N ILE A 256 -8.09 -7.32 -11.77
CA ILE A 256 -7.23 -8.43 -11.33
C ILE A 256 -8.09 -9.39 -10.48
N SER A 257 -7.69 -10.65 -10.41
CA SER A 257 -8.39 -11.68 -9.63
C SER A 257 -7.39 -12.61 -8.98
N GLU A 258 -7.64 -12.99 -7.73
CA GLU A 258 -6.90 -14.04 -7.04
C GLU A 258 -7.85 -15.02 -6.35
N ARG A 259 -7.44 -16.28 -6.21
CA ARG A 259 -8.20 -17.35 -5.56
C ARG A 259 -7.60 -17.72 -4.22
N PHE A 260 -8.51 -17.93 -3.28
CA PHE A 260 -8.21 -18.30 -1.90
C PHE A 260 -8.98 -19.56 -1.54
N THR A 261 -8.34 -20.41 -0.75
CA THR A 261 -9.02 -21.48 -0.01
C THR A 261 -9.50 -20.91 1.32
N VAL A 262 -10.68 -21.33 1.75
CA VAL A 262 -11.25 -20.98 3.05
C VAL A 262 -11.68 -22.23 3.80
N GLU A 263 -11.47 -22.22 5.11
CA GLU A 263 -11.83 -23.28 6.04
C GLU A 263 -12.65 -22.70 7.21
N TYR A 264 -13.76 -23.34 7.52
CA TYR A 264 -14.66 -22.99 8.62
C TYR A 264 -14.72 -24.17 9.61
N SER A 265 -14.51 -23.92 10.91
CA SER A 265 -14.54 -24.99 11.92
C SER A 265 -14.88 -24.50 13.34
N GLY A 266 -15.15 -25.45 14.24
CA GLY A 266 -15.26 -25.23 15.68
C GLY A 266 -16.63 -24.75 16.19
N SER A 267 -17.52 -24.31 15.30
CA SER A 267 -18.90 -23.93 15.65
C SER A 267 -19.81 -23.99 14.42
N ASP A 268 -21.10 -24.26 14.60
CA ASP A 268 -22.15 -24.00 13.61
C ASP A 268 -22.62 -22.52 13.61
N VAL A 269 -22.23 -21.76 14.63
CA VAL A 269 -22.52 -20.32 14.74
C VAL A 269 -21.41 -19.49 14.10
N MET A 270 -21.74 -18.75 13.03
CA MET A 270 -20.82 -17.87 12.28
C MET A 270 -19.99 -16.87 13.12
N ARG A 271 -20.43 -16.53 14.35
CA ARG A 271 -19.70 -15.63 15.26
C ARG A 271 -18.56 -16.29 16.02
N ASP A 272 -18.77 -17.54 16.41
CA ASP A 272 -17.90 -18.30 17.33
C ASP A 272 -17.02 -19.31 16.56
N CYS A 273 -17.25 -19.41 15.25
CA CYS A 273 -16.52 -20.19 14.27
C CYS A 273 -15.13 -19.62 13.96
N SER A 274 -14.14 -20.51 13.86
CA SER A 274 -12.82 -20.21 13.31
C SER A 274 -12.91 -20.17 11.77
N ILE A 275 -12.34 -19.13 11.16
CA ILE A 275 -12.25 -18.98 9.71
C ILE A 275 -10.78 -18.86 9.34
N THR A 276 -10.24 -19.82 8.58
CA THR A 276 -8.86 -19.75 8.08
C THR A 276 -8.87 -19.50 6.58
N ILE A 277 -8.12 -18.52 6.10
CA ILE A 277 -7.99 -18.20 4.67
C ILE A 277 -6.53 -18.40 4.26
N ASN A 278 -6.28 -19.13 3.18
CA ASN A 278 -4.96 -19.31 2.58
C ASN A 278 -5.02 -19.01 1.08
N ARG A 279 -4.04 -18.27 0.55
CA ARG A 279 -3.84 -18.10 -0.89
C ARG A 279 -3.54 -19.46 -1.55
N ARG A 280 -3.98 -19.64 -2.79
CA ARG A 280 -3.83 -20.91 -3.54
C ARG A 280 -2.48 -21.04 -4.25
#